data_AF-A0A538KFA5-F1
#
_entry.id   AF-A0A538KFA5-F1
#
_cell.length_a   1.000
_cell.length_b   1.000
_cell.length_c   1.000
_cell.angle_alpha   90.00
_cell.angle_beta   90.00
_cell.angle_gamma   90.00
#
_symmetry.space_group_name_H-M   'P 1'
#
loop_
_entity.id
_entity.type
_entity.pdbx_description
1 polymer ?
#
loop_
_entity_poly.entity_id
_entity_poly.type
_entity_poly.pdbx_seq_one_letter_code
_entity_poly.pdbx_strand_id
1 'polypeptide(L)'
;MTDLHTDGNGVAGLLEEILAVEVTTMVRKCQSCGDRQPIAAHRAYRGAGVVLRCPSCGDVAVRIGVHAEAVTVEWRGTYAIAQTGSGSP
;
A
#
# COMPACT_ATOMS: atom_id res chain seq x y z
N MET A 1 11.33 -32.36 9.14
CA MET A 1 10.88 -31.45 8.06
C MET A 1 10.51 -30.15 8.74
N THR A 2 11.36 -29.14 8.65
CA THR A 2 11.07 -27.82 9.24
C THR A 2 9.94 -27.21 8.45
N ASP A 3 8.89 -26.84 9.18
CA ASP A 3 7.71 -26.20 8.63
C ASP A 3 8.11 -24.82 8.05
N LEU A 4 7.82 -24.56 6.77
CA LEU A 4 8.24 -23.36 6.03
C LEU A 4 7.28 -22.18 6.20
N HIS A 5 6.19 -22.36 6.96
CA HIS A 5 5.17 -21.35 7.15
C HIS A 5 5.14 -20.90 8.62
N THR A 6 5.01 -19.60 8.82
CA THR A 6 4.74 -18.98 10.13
C THR A 6 3.44 -18.19 10.04
N ASP A 7 2.76 -17.99 11.16
CA ASP A 7 1.58 -17.12 11.20
C ASP A 7 1.98 -15.63 11.14
N GLY A 8 1.00 -14.75 11.02
CA GLY A 8 1.24 -13.31 10.87
C GLY A 8 2.02 -12.68 12.03
N ASN A 9 1.91 -13.23 13.25
CA ASN A 9 2.67 -12.73 14.40
C ASN A 9 4.18 -12.98 14.22
N GLY A 10 4.56 -14.05 13.52
CA GLY A 10 5.96 -14.36 13.21
C GLY A 10 6.63 -13.34 12.28
N VAL A 11 5.85 -12.50 11.60
CA VAL A 11 6.34 -11.42 10.72
C VAL A 11 5.91 -10.03 11.22
N ALA A 12 5.49 -9.90 12.49
CA ALA A 12 4.98 -8.65 13.04
C ALA A 12 5.96 -7.47 12.86
N GLY A 13 7.26 -7.67 13.11
CA GLY A 13 8.27 -6.63 12.93
C GLY A 13 8.37 -6.11 11.49
N LEU A 14 8.26 -6.99 10.48
CA LEU A 14 8.23 -6.58 9.08
C LEU A 14 6.96 -5.78 8.75
N LEU A 15 5.82 -6.17 9.33
CA LEU A 15 4.57 -5.43 9.16
C LEU A 15 4.64 -4.05 9.81
N GLU A 16 5.29 -3.92 10.98
CA GLU A 16 5.53 -2.64 11.64
C GLU A 16 6.40 -1.71 10.76
N GLU A 17 7.48 -2.24 10.16
CA GLU A 17 8.30 -1.49 9.21
C GLU A 17 7.50 -1.00 8.00
N ILE A 18 6.66 -1.87 7.43
CA ILE A 18 5.79 -1.52 6.29
C ILE A 18 4.82 -0.40 6.65
N LEU A 19 4.22 -0.47 7.85
CA LEU A 19 3.22 0.50 8.31
C LEU A 19 3.82 1.83 8.78
N ALA A 20 5.10 1.86 9.13
CA ALA A 20 5.82 3.08 9.52
C ALA A 20 6.17 4.00 8.32
N VAL A 21 6.02 3.52 7.09
CA VAL A 21 6.38 4.24 5.87
C VAL A 21 5.43 5.41 5.62
N GLU A 22 5.99 6.54 5.17
CA GLU A 22 5.20 7.63 4.61
C GLU A 22 4.53 7.12 3.31
N VAL A 23 3.24 6.81 3.42
CA VAL A 23 2.45 6.12 2.40
C VAL A 23 2.39 6.88 1.08
N THR A 24 2.43 8.21 1.10
CA THR A 24 2.31 9.00 -0.14
C THR A 24 3.53 8.86 -1.05
N THR A 25 4.71 8.54 -0.50
CA THR A 25 5.93 8.21 -1.26
C THR A 25 5.94 6.81 -1.86
N MET A 26 5.08 5.91 -1.40
CA MET A 26 5.08 4.51 -1.83
C MET A 26 4.72 4.39 -3.31
N VAL A 27 5.55 3.68 -4.08
CA VAL A 27 5.35 3.54 -5.54
C VAL A 27 4.43 2.36 -5.81
N ARG A 28 3.28 2.63 -6.44
CA ARG A 28 2.38 1.59 -6.94
C ARG A 28 2.74 1.21 -8.35
N LYS A 29 2.83 -0.09 -8.65
CA LYS A 29 2.72 -0.63 -10.01
C LYS A 29 1.26 -1.00 -10.28
N CYS A 30 0.62 -0.29 -11.21
CA CYS A 30 -0.77 -0.55 -11.59
C CYS A 30 -0.92 -1.95 -12.21
N GLN A 31 -1.80 -2.78 -11.68
CA GLN A 31 -2.04 -4.13 -12.21
C GLN A 31 -2.75 -4.13 -13.56
N SER A 32 -3.45 -3.04 -13.92
CA SER A 32 -4.18 -2.94 -15.18
C SER A 32 -3.35 -2.40 -16.34
N CYS A 33 -2.55 -1.34 -16.13
CA CYS A 33 -1.78 -0.71 -17.21
C CYS A 33 -0.25 -0.75 -17.01
N GLY A 34 0.24 -1.27 -15.88
CA GLY A 34 1.67 -1.37 -15.59
C GLY A 34 2.35 -0.06 -15.15
N ASP A 35 1.67 1.08 -15.25
CA ASP A 35 2.22 2.39 -14.85
C ASP A 35 2.69 2.40 -13.38
N ARG A 36 3.79 3.11 -13.13
CA ARG A 36 4.47 3.17 -11.83
C ARG A 36 4.50 4.59 -11.34
N GLN A 37 3.70 4.89 -10.33
CA GLN A 37 3.57 6.24 -9.78
C GLN A 37 3.50 6.20 -8.25
N PRO A 38 4.03 7.21 -7.56
CA PRO A 38 3.82 7.36 -6.12
C PRO A 38 2.33 7.52 -5.81
N ILE A 39 1.91 7.13 -4.61
CA ILE A 39 0.53 7.33 -4.15
C ILE A 39 0.13 8.80 -4.22
N ALA A 40 1.03 9.73 -3.90
CA ALA A 40 0.81 11.17 -4.00
C ALA A 40 0.33 11.65 -5.39
N ALA A 41 0.68 10.94 -6.46
CA ALA A 41 0.29 11.29 -7.83
C ALA A 41 -1.09 10.72 -8.26
N HIS A 42 -1.74 9.92 -7.40
CA HIS A 42 -3.04 9.34 -7.71
C HIS A 42 -4.16 10.37 -7.57
N ARG A 43 -5.18 10.25 -8.42
CA ARG A 43 -6.36 11.12 -8.36
C ARG A 43 -7.25 10.70 -7.21
N ALA A 44 -7.49 11.60 -6.26
CA ALA A 44 -8.33 11.36 -5.10
C ALA A 44 -9.78 11.82 -5.35
N TYR A 45 -10.74 10.92 -5.14
CA TYR A 45 -12.17 11.19 -5.21
C TYR A 45 -12.78 11.01 -3.83
N ARG A 46 -13.57 11.99 -3.38
CA ARG A 46 -14.19 12.02 -2.05
C ARG A 46 -15.72 11.87 -2.16
N GLY A 47 -16.33 11.28 -1.14
CA GLY A 47 -17.77 11.07 -0.99
C GLY A 47 -18.05 10.41 0.35
N ALA A 48 -18.79 9.30 0.37
CA ALA A 48 -18.93 8.45 1.56
C ALA A 48 -17.61 7.79 2.02
N GLY A 49 -16.54 7.92 1.22
CA GLY A 49 -15.18 7.49 1.52
C GLY A 49 -14.20 8.19 0.58
N VAL A 50 -12.96 7.69 0.50
CA VAL A 50 -11.94 8.17 -0.43
C VAL A 50 -11.53 7.05 -1.38
N VAL A 51 -11.48 7.35 -2.68
CA VAL A 51 -10.97 6.43 -3.71
C VAL A 51 -9.80 7.08 -4.42
N LEU A 52 -8.65 6.42 -4.41
CA LEU A 52 -7.49 6.80 -5.21
C LEU A 52 -7.51 6.01 -6.52
N ARG A 53 -7.33 6.70 -7.65
CA ARG A 53 -7.29 6.09 -8.99
C ARG A 53 -5.97 6.37 -9.68
N CYS A 54 -5.52 5.39 -10.48
CA CYS A 54 -4.36 5.49 -11.33
C CYS A 54 -4.46 6.73 -12.22
N PRO A 55 -3.43 7.60 -12.24
CA PRO A 55 -3.48 8.82 -13.05
C PRO A 55 -3.50 8.53 -14.56
N SER A 56 -2.95 7.37 -14.98
CA SER A 56 -2.83 6.99 -16.38
C SER A 56 -4.08 6.31 -16.95
N CYS A 57 -4.66 5.32 -16.26
CA CYS A 57 -5.81 4.56 -16.79
C CYS A 57 -7.10 4.67 -15.97
N GLY A 58 -7.08 5.36 -14.83
CA GLY A 58 -8.26 5.53 -13.97
C GLY A 58 -8.68 4.29 -13.17
N ASP A 59 -7.96 3.17 -13.26
CA ASP A 59 -8.23 1.99 -12.43
C ASP A 59 -8.02 2.29 -10.93
N VAL A 60 -8.77 1.59 -10.08
CA VAL A 60 -8.78 1.85 -8.62
C VAL A 60 -7.51 1.32 -7.97
N ALA A 61 -6.81 2.19 -7.24
CA ALA A 61 -5.60 1.89 -6.49
C ALA A 61 -5.89 1.61 -5.02
N VAL A 62 -6.60 2.54 -4.35
CA VAL A 62 -6.89 2.47 -2.91
C VAL A 62 -8.34 2.88 -2.66
N ARG A 63 -9.02 2.18 -1.75
CA ARG A 63 -10.32 2.61 -1.18
C ARG A 63 -10.16 2.78 0.32
N ILE A 64 -10.68 3.89 0.85
CA ILE A 64 -10.65 4.22 2.27
C ILE A 64 -12.08 4.49 2.71
N GLY A 65 -12.57 3.72 3.67
CA GLY A 65 -13.83 3.97 4.38
C GLY A 65 -13.53 4.44 5.81
N VAL A 66 -14.29 5.43 6.29
CA VAL A 66 -14.21 5.88 7.69
C VAL A 66 -15.57 5.66 8.32
N HIS A 67 -15.61 4.84 9.37
CA HIS A 67 -16.79 4.51 10.13
C HIS A 67 -16.55 4.86 11.61
N ALA A 68 -17.61 4.85 12.42
CA ALA A 68 -17.52 5.27 13.83
C ALA A 68 -16.51 4.46 14.66
N GLU A 69 -16.32 3.19 14.30
CA GLU A 69 -15.52 2.21 15.05
C GLU A 69 -14.23 1.80 14.33
N ALA A 70 -14.08 2.13 13.04
CA ALA A 70 -12.98 1.63 12.24
C ALA A 70 -12.68 2.48 11.01
N VAL A 71 -11.42 2.42 10.56
CA VAL A 71 -11.01 2.83 9.22
C VAL A 71 -10.74 1.58 8.40
N THR A 72 -11.36 1.46 7.23
CA THR A 72 -11.12 0.38 6.29
C THR A 72 -10.24 0.88 5.16
N VAL A 73 -9.21 0.11 4.81
CA VAL A 73 -8.33 0.43 3.68
C VAL A 73 -8.15 -0.81 2.81
N GLU A 74 -8.48 -0.69 1.53
CA GLU A 74 -8.26 -1.72 0.52
C GLU A 74 -7.23 -1.24 -0.50
N TRP A 75 -6.18 -2.03 -0.69
CA TRP A 75 -5.09 -1.77 -1.63
C TRP A 75 -5.19 -2.70 -2.85
N ARG A 76 -5.06 -2.17 -4.06
CA ARG A 76 -4.98 -2.96 -5.30
C ARG A 76 -3.67 -2.73 -6.05
N GLY A 77 -3.03 -3.82 -6.43
CA GLY A 77 -1.74 -3.83 -7.13
C GLY A 77 -0.56 -4.08 -6.20
N THR A 78 0.65 -3.87 -6.71
CA THR A 78 1.89 -4.04 -5.94
C THR A 78 2.43 -2.68 -5.53
N TYR A 79 2.84 -2.58 -4.27
CA TYR A 79 3.40 -1.37 -3.68
C TYR A 79 4.85 -1.63 -3.29
N ALA A 80 5.75 -0.77 -3.75
CA ALA A 80 7.16 -0.85 -3.43
C ALA A 80 7.49 0.16 -2.35
N ILE A 81 8.11 -0.34 -1.29
CA ILE A 81 8.67 0.44 -0.20
C ILE A 81 10.17 0.49 -0.42
N ALA A 82 10.76 1.70 -0.39
CA ALA A 82 12.20 1.82 -0.40
C ALA A 82 12.73 1.28 0.93
N GLN A 83 13.64 0.30 0.89
CA GLN A 83 14.30 -0.12 2.12
C GLN A 83 15.20 1.02 2.59
N THR A 84 14.92 1.57 3.77
CA THR A 84 15.88 2.43 4.45
C THR A 84 17.13 1.59 4.63
N GLY A 85 18.23 1.96 3.98
CA GLY A 85 19.36 1.07 3.78
C GLY A 85 19.75 0.32 5.05
N SER A 86 19.78 -1.01 4.98
CA SER A 86 20.70 -1.76 5.81
C SER A 86 22.09 -1.25 5.41
N GLY A 87 22.66 -0.34 6.21
CA GLY A 87 24.09 -0.12 6.17
C GLY A 87 24.75 -1.47 6.38
N SER A 88 25.27 -2.06 5.31
CA SER A 88 26.20 -3.18 5.41
C SER A 88 27.54 -2.59 5.88
N PRO A 89 28.21 -3.16 6.89
CA PRO A 89 29.67 -3.11 6.90
C PRO A 89 30.23 -3.87 5.69
#